data_AF-A0A529UNQ3-F1
#
_entry.id   AF-A0A529UNQ3-F1
#
_cell.length_a   1.000
_cell.length_b   1.000
_cell.length_c   1.000
_cell.angle_alpha   90.00
_cell.angle_beta   90.00
_cell.angle_gamma   90.00
#
_symmetry.space_group_name_H-M   'P 1'
#
loop_
_entity.id
_entity.type
_entity.pdbx_description
1 polymer ?
#
loop_
_entity_poly.entity_id
_entity_poly.type
_entity_poly.pdbx_seq_one_letter_code
_entity_poly.pdbx_strand_id
1 'polypeptide(L)'
;MGLLLHDYQTTVKSRATLTGIGVHSGKTVTVHFLPADADTGIVFHLSNGGETRELRALVAEVGATDLCTMLGDPAGAHIGTVEHLMATVFGLGIDNLIIEIDGSEVPILDGSAMAFVEAFDQAGIETLAVKRRYIRVVKP
;
A
#
# COMPACT_ATOMS: atom_id res chain seq x y z
N MET A 1 23.88 -10.11 -10.76
CA MET A 1 22.42 -9.95 -10.93
C MET A 1 22.10 -8.52 -10.53
N GLY A 2 22.09 -7.59 -11.49
CA GLY A 2 21.88 -6.17 -11.21
C GLY A 2 20.41 -5.89 -10.93
N LEU A 3 20.14 -4.95 -10.03
CA LEU A 3 18.79 -4.38 -9.87
C LEU A 3 18.38 -3.73 -11.19
N LEU A 4 17.29 -4.20 -11.80
CA LEU A 4 16.63 -3.50 -12.90
C LEU A 4 16.01 -2.23 -12.34
N LEU A 5 16.72 -1.11 -12.49
CA LEU A 5 16.20 0.21 -12.14
C LEU A 5 15.24 0.65 -13.26
N HIS A 6 14.02 0.99 -12.87
CA HIS A 6 13.00 1.56 -13.73
C HIS A 6 13.25 3.06 -13.86
N ASP A 7 13.22 3.58 -15.08
CA ASP A 7 13.53 4.99 -15.34
C ASP A 7 12.44 5.95 -14.84
N TYR A 8 11.19 5.51 -14.85
CA TYR A 8 10.01 6.34 -14.69
C TYR A 8 9.11 5.81 -13.59
N GLN A 9 8.37 6.71 -12.94
CA GLN A 9 7.41 6.34 -11.91
C GLN A 9 6.26 5.54 -12.51
N THR A 10 5.61 4.72 -11.70
CA THR A 10 4.44 3.96 -12.13
C THR A 10 3.25 4.08 -11.18
N THR A 11 2.06 3.79 -11.70
CA THR A 11 0.80 3.64 -10.95
C THR A 11 -0.02 2.50 -11.55
N VAL A 12 -1.18 2.17 -10.98
CA VAL A 12 -2.13 1.23 -11.60
C VAL A 12 -2.92 1.91 -12.72
N LYS A 13 -3.25 1.21 -13.81
CA LYS A 13 -4.05 1.76 -14.92
C LYS A 13 -5.53 1.92 -14.58
N SER A 14 -6.03 1.07 -13.69
CA SER A 14 -7.45 1.00 -13.35
C SER A 14 -7.66 0.58 -11.91
N ARG A 15 -8.88 0.75 -11.39
CA ARG A 15 -9.22 0.38 -10.02
C ARG A 15 -9.19 -1.13 -9.84
N ALA A 16 -8.49 -1.61 -8.81
CA ALA A 16 -8.63 -2.96 -8.29
C ALA A 16 -9.35 -2.95 -6.94
N THR A 17 -9.95 -4.08 -6.56
CA THR A 17 -10.66 -4.24 -5.29
C THR A 17 -10.45 -5.64 -4.75
N LEU A 18 -10.14 -5.72 -3.45
CA LEU A 18 -10.04 -6.97 -2.72
C LEU A 18 -10.85 -6.87 -1.42
N THR A 19 -11.52 -7.96 -1.06
CA THR A 19 -12.20 -8.10 0.22
C THR A 19 -11.68 -9.36 0.92
N GLY A 20 -11.40 -9.25 2.21
CA GLY A 20 -10.92 -10.36 3.01
C GLY A 20 -11.10 -10.12 4.50
N ILE A 21 -10.44 -10.93 5.32
CA ILE A 21 -10.51 -10.86 6.78
C ILE A 21 -9.19 -10.30 7.32
N GLY A 22 -9.23 -9.38 8.29
CA GLY A 22 -8.05 -8.97 9.06
C GLY A 22 -7.58 -10.08 9.99
N VAL A 23 -6.27 -10.37 10.05
CA VAL A 23 -5.74 -11.50 10.84
C VAL A 23 -5.86 -11.25 12.34
N HIS A 24 -5.74 -10.00 12.78
CA HIS A 24 -5.82 -9.64 14.20
C HIS A 24 -7.24 -9.30 14.62
N SER A 25 -7.97 -8.56 13.78
CA SER A 25 -9.30 -8.08 14.10
C SER A 25 -10.42 -9.11 13.86
N GLY A 26 -10.20 -10.07 12.95
CA GLY A 26 -11.23 -11.01 12.50
C GLY A 26 -12.39 -10.36 11.75
N LYS A 27 -12.27 -9.07 11.38
CA LYS A 27 -13.32 -8.32 10.68
C LYS A 27 -13.13 -8.41 9.18
N THR A 28 -14.24 -8.38 8.44
CA THR A 28 -14.21 -8.19 6.99
C THR A 28 -13.74 -6.78 6.67
N VAL A 29 -12.80 -6.68 5.73
CA VAL A 29 -12.24 -5.42 5.24
C VAL A 29 -12.22 -5.46 3.72
N THR A 30 -12.59 -4.35 3.11
CA THR A 30 -12.47 -4.09 1.67
C THR A 30 -11.42 -3.03 1.43
N VAL A 31 -10.55 -3.32 0.47
CA VAL A 31 -9.49 -2.41 0.00
C VAL A 31 -9.71 -2.11 -1.47
N HIS A 32 -9.62 -0.83 -1.84
CA HIS A 32 -9.60 -0.38 -3.22
C HIS A 32 -8.24 0.24 -3.55
N PHE A 33 -7.72 -0.11 -4.71
CA PHE A 33 -6.46 0.42 -5.22
C PHE A 33 -6.76 1.30 -6.43
N LEU A 34 -6.41 2.58 -6.37
CA LEU A 34 -6.74 3.56 -7.40
C LEU A 34 -5.47 4.18 -8.01
N PRO A 35 -5.51 4.52 -9.31
CA PRO A 35 -4.43 5.29 -9.94
C PRO A 35 -4.16 6.58 -9.16
N ALA A 36 -2.89 7.01 -9.15
CA ALA A 36 -2.46 8.24 -8.51
C ALA A 36 -1.48 9.00 -9.42
N ASP A 37 -1.49 10.33 -9.26
CA ASP A 37 -0.57 11.20 -9.98
C ASP A 37 0.89 10.95 -9.58
N ALA A 38 1.82 11.47 -10.40
CA ALA A 38 3.23 11.36 -10.10
C ALA A 38 3.57 12.09 -8.78
N ASP A 39 4.55 11.56 -8.05
CA ASP A 39 5.01 12.04 -6.75
C ASP A 39 3.99 12.01 -5.60
N THR A 40 2.81 11.42 -5.80
CA THR A 40 1.86 11.13 -4.70
C THR A 40 2.47 10.18 -3.68
N GLY A 41 3.16 9.12 -4.16
CA GLY A 41 3.60 8.01 -3.33
C GLY A 41 2.46 7.05 -3.00
N ILE A 42 2.64 6.25 -1.94
CA ILE A 42 1.62 5.31 -1.46
C ILE A 42 0.86 5.94 -0.31
N VAL A 43 -0.44 6.12 -0.48
CA VAL A 43 -1.30 6.84 0.47
C VAL A 43 -2.53 6.01 0.79
N PHE A 44 -2.78 5.81 2.08
CA PHE A 44 -3.98 5.14 2.56
C PHE A 44 -5.05 6.17 2.94
N HIS A 45 -6.28 5.91 2.51
CA HIS A 45 -7.48 6.64 2.90
C HIS A 45 -8.34 5.70 3.76
N LEU A 46 -8.27 5.89 5.08
CA LEU A 46 -9.08 5.14 6.03
C LEU A 46 -10.45 5.81 6.19
N SER A 47 -11.52 5.09 5.85
CA SER A 47 -12.89 5.51 6.17
C SER A 47 -13.18 5.26 7.65
N ASN A 48 -13.49 6.32 8.40
CA ASN A 48 -13.85 6.25 9.81
C ASN A 48 -15.08 7.12 10.11
N GLY A 49 -16.25 6.50 10.23
CA GLY A 49 -17.47 7.18 10.71
C GLY A 49 -17.96 8.34 9.84
N GLY A 50 -17.65 8.34 8.55
CA GLY A 50 -18.01 9.40 7.59
C GLY A 50 -16.90 10.43 7.34
N GLU A 51 -15.80 10.36 8.08
CA GLU A 51 -14.57 11.11 7.79
C GLU A 51 -13.55 10.18 7.12
N THR A 52 -12.72 10.75 6.24
CA THR A 52 -11.59 10.04 5.64
C THR A 52 -10.31 10.56 6.25
N ARG A 53 -9.52 9.67 6.85
CA ARG A 53 -8.17 10.00 7.32
C ARG A 53 -7.14 9.55 6.30
N GLU A 54 -6.28 10.47 5.91
CA GLU A 54 -5.10 10.18 5.09
C GLU A 54 -3.94 9.70 5.97
N LEU A 55 -3.29 8.60 5.56
CA LEU A 55 -2.08 8.05 6.17
C LEU A 55 -1.08 7.73 5.04
N ARG A 56 0.03 8.46 4.99
CA ARG A 56 1.08 8.20 3.99
C ARG A 56 1.93 7.01 4.43
N ALA A 57 2.34 6.13 3.52
CA ALA A 57 3.21 5.01 3.84
C ALA A 57 4.67 5.46 4.04
N LEU A 58 4.90 6.26 5.08
CA LEU A 58 6.19 6.82 5.45
C LEU A 58 6.63 6.24 6.80
N VAL A 59 7.95 6.15 7.01
CA VAL A 59 8.51 5.71 8.30
C VAL A 59 8.02 6.58 9.47
N ALA A 60 7.83 7.88 9.23
CA ALA A 60 7.33 8.81 10.24
C ALA A 60 5.87 8.56 10.65
N GLU A 61 5.11 7.81 9.85
CA GLU A 61 3.72 7.43 10.13
C GLU A 61 3.62 6.06 10.81
N VAL A 62 4.74 5.35 11.03
CA VAL A 62 4.74 4.06 11.74
C VAL A 62 4.50 4.28 13.23
N GLY A 63 3.36 3.80 13.73
CA GLY A 63 2.95 3.97 15.12
C GLY A 63 3.28 2.79 16.03
N ALA A 64 3.17 1.57 15.52
CA ALA A 64 3.47 0.35 16.27
C ALA A 64 4.03 -0.74 15.34
N THR A 65 4.81 -1.65 15.93
CA THR A 65 5.46 -2.77 15.23
C THR A 65 5.23 -4.12 15.92
N ASP A 66 4.37 -4.17 16.93
CA ASP A 66 4.02 -5.41 17.61
C ASP A 66 3.10 -6.24 16.70
N LEU A 67 3.51 -7.47 16.39
CA LEU A 67 2.83 -8.44 15.53
C LEU A 67 2.67 -8.06 14.04
N CYS A 68 2.62 -6.77 13.71
CA CYS A 68 2.52 -6.26 12.34
C CYS A 68 3.14 -4.85 12.21
N THR A 69 3.25 -4.32 10.99
CA THR A 69 3.54 -2.89 10.79
C THR A 69 2.24 -2.09 10.76
N MET A 70 2.12 -1.09 11.63
CA MET A 70 0.96 -0.21 11.72
C MET A 70 1.30 1.23 11.32
N LEU A 71 0.46 1.82 10.46
CA LEU A 71 0.46 3.25 10.17
C LEU A 71 -0.59 3.97 11.03
N GLY A 72 -0.25 5.15 11.54
CA GLY A 72 -1.14 5.99 12.37
C GLY A 72 -0.95 5.77 13.87
N ASP A 73 -1.90 6.26 14.68
CA ASP A 73 -1.83 6.21 16.14
C ASP A 73 -2.55 4.96 16.67
N PRO A 74 -1.89 4.06 17.43
CA PRO A 74 -2.53 2.90 18.05
C PRO A 74 -3.71 3.26 18.97
N ALA A 75 -3.71 4.45 19.58
CA ALA A 75 -4.81 4.96 20.39
C ALA A 75 -5.90 5.69 19.57
N GLY A 76 -5.67 5.85 18.27
CA GLY A 76 -6.52 6.61 17.36
C GLY A 76 -6.79 5.86 16.05
N ALA A 77 -6.95 6.63 14.96
CA ALA A 77 -7.16 6.08 13.64
C ALA A 77 -5.84 5.54 13.05
N HIS A 78 -5.85 4.27 12.67
CA HIS A 78 -4.69 3.52 12.22
C HIS A 78 -5.05 2.40 11.24
N ILE A 79 -4.05 1.90 10.53
CA ILE A 79 -4.14 0.73 9.66
C ILE A 79 -2.98 -0.22 10.00
N GLY A 80 -3.30 -1.42 10.46
CA GLY A 80 -2.33 -2.50 10.70
C GLY A 80 -2.09 -3.39 9.48
N THR A 81 -1.08 -4.26 9.60
CA THR A 81 -0.78 -5.36 8.65
C THR A 81 -0.46 -4.86 7.23
N VAL A 82 0.16 -3.69 7.10
CA VAL A 82 0.46 -3.09 5.78
C VAL A 82 1.61 -3.79 5.04
N GLU A 83 2.44 -4.55 5.73
CA GLU A 83 3.75 -5.03 5.25
C GLU A 83 3.68 -5.92 4.00
N HIS A 84 2.73 -6.84 3.90
CA HIS A 84 2.62 -7.73 2.72
C HIS A 84 2.14 -6.98 1.48
N LEU A 85 1.20 -6.05 1.66
CA LEU A 85 0.75 -5.16 0.60
C LEU A 85 1.91 -4.25 0.14
N MET A 86 2.64 -3.64 1.08
CA MET A 86 3.78 -2.79 0.77
C MET A 86 4.91 -3.55 0.08
N ALA A 87 5.18 -4.80 0.49
CA ALA A 87 6.14 -5.68 -0.19
C ALA A 87 5.72 -5.98 -1.63
N THR A 88 4.42 -6.19 -1.87
CA THR A 88 3.88 -6.43 -3.21
C THR A 88 3.99 -5.19 -4.10
N VAL A 89 3.57 -4.03 -3.58
CA VAL A 89 3.69 -2.72 -4.26
C VAL A 89 5.14 -2.46 -4.66
N PHE A 90 6.08 -2.69 -3.75
CA PHE A 90 7.52 -2.55 -4.04
C PHE A 90 8.00 -3.57 -5.08
N GLY A 91 7.62 -4.84 -4.94
CA GLY A 91 8.02 -5.93 -5.83
C GLY A 91 7.54 -5.76 -7.27
N LEU A 92 6.36 -5.17 -7.46
CA LEU A 92 5.80 -4.82 -8.76
C LEU A 92 6.26 -3.46 -9.28
N GLY A 93 7.03 -2.73 -8.48
CA GLY A 93 7.62 -1.45 -8.87
C GLY A 93 6.63 -0.29 -8.93
N ILE A 94 5.46 -0.39 -8.27
CA ILE A 94 4.44 0.65 -8.18
C ILE A 94 4.93 1.80 -7.30
N ASP A 95 4.91 3.03 -7.81
CA ASP A 95 5.41 4.22 -7.09
C ASP A 95 4.29 5.07 -6.49
N ASN A 96 3.15 5.18 -7.19
CA ASN A 96 2.04 6.03 -6.81
C ASN A 96 0.75 5.22 -6.74
N LEU A 97 0.07 5.25 -5.60
CA LEU A 97 -1.14 4.48 -5.37
C LEU A 97 -1.99 5.12 -4.27
N ILE A 98 -3.28 5.34 -4.53
CA ILE A 98 -4.25 5.61 -3.48
C ILE A 98 -4.88 4.28 -3.05
N ILE A 99 -4.91 4.04 -1.74
CA ILE A 99 -5.43 2.82 -1.12
C ILE A 99 -6.61 3.21 -0.22
N GLU A 100 -7.83 3.02 -0.67
CA GLU A 100 -9.02 3.24 0.17
C GLU A 100 -9.33 1.98 0.96
N ILE A 101 -9.59 2.11 2.25
CA ILE A 101 -9.85 0.97 3.15
C ILE A 101 -10.94 1.30 4.16
N ASP A 102 -11.84 0.35 4.39
CA ASP A 102 -12.99 0.49 5.31
C ASP A 102 -12.77 -0.16 6.69
N GLY A 103 -11.55 -0.64 6.94
CA GLY A 103 -11.15 -1.29 8.19
C GLY A 103 -9.78 -0.82 8.68
N SER A 104 -9.50 -1.05 9.96
CA SER A 104 -8.26 -0.65 10.63
C SER A 104 -7.08 -1.62 10.37
N GLU A 105 -7.19 -2.48 9.37
CA GLU A 105 -6.23 -3.56 9.08
C GLU A 105 -6.34 -4.00 7.61
N VAL A 106 -5.22 -4.16 6.91
CA VAL A 106 -5.23 -4.76 5.56
C VAL A 106 -5.63 -6.24 5.66
N PRO A 107 -6.52 -6.76 4.78
CA PRO A 107 -6.94 -8.16 4.85
C PRO A 107 -5.76 -9.11 4.63
N ILE A 108 -5.71 -10.18 5.43
CA ILE A 108 -4.62 -11.17 5.37
C ILE A 108 -4.68 -12.04 4.11
N LEU A 109 -5.87 -12.18 3.52
CA LEU A 109 -6.14 -13.03 2.37
C LEU A 109 -5.69 -14.49 2.64
N ASP A 110 -4.73 -15.01 1.89
CA ASP A 110 -4.13 -16.34 2.11
C ASP A 110 -2.84 -16.29 2.95
N GLY A 111 -2.48 -15.12 3.47
CA GLY A 111 -1.22 -14.84 4.18
C GLY A 111 -0.03 -14.55 3.26
N SER A 112 -0.21 -14.59 1.94
CA SER A 112 0.83 -14.34 0.95
C SER A 112 0.57 -13.05 0.16
N ALA A 113 1.46 -12.76 -0.80
CA ALA A 113 1.31 -11.65 -1.73
C ALA A 113 0.45 -11.98 -2.97
N MET A 114 0.10 -13.24 -3.20
CA MET A 114 -0.41 -13.71 -4.50
C MET A 114 -1.67 -12.96 -4.95
N ALA A 115 -2.66 -12.83 -4.06
CA ALA A 115 -3.92 -12.16 -4.38
C ALA A 115 -3.72 -10.66 -4.69
N PHE A 116 -2.75 -10.00 -4.05
CA PHE A 116 -2.39 -8.62 -4.39
C PHE A 116 -1.75 -8.55 -5.78
N VAL A 117 -0.82 -9.46 -6.09
CA VAL A 117 -0.17 -9.54 -7.40
C VAL A 117 -1.20 -9.73 -8.51
N GLU A 118 -2.10 -10.71 -8.35
CA GLU A 118 -3.16 -10.98 -9.33
C GLU A 118 -4.07 -9.76 -9.54
N ALA A 119 -4.41 -9.04 -8.48
CA ALA A 119 -5.24 -7.84 -8.56
C ALA A 119 -4.53 -6.71 -9.32
N PHE A 120 -3.23 -6.49 -9.08
CA PHE A 120 -2.44 -5.47 -9.78
C PHE A 120 -2.14 -5.85 -11.23
N ASP A 121 -1.90 -7.13 -11.52
CA ASP A 121 -1.71 -7.62 -12.88
C ASP A 121 -2.99 -7.41 -13.72
N GLN A 122 -4.16 -7.70 -13.14
CA GLN A 122 -5.45 -7.46 -13.77
C GLN A 122 -5.74 -5.96 -13.96
N ALA A 123 -5.43 -5.13 -12.96
CA ALA A 123 -5.58 -3.67 -13.06
C ALA A 123 -4.65 -3.06 -14.11
N GLY A 124 -3.48 -3.68 -14.32
CA GLY A 124 -2.40 -3.22 -15.17
C GLY A 124 -1.59 -2.09 -14.52
N ILE A 125 -0.33 -1.95 -14.95
CA ILE A 125 0.59 -0.90 -14.46
C ILE A 125 0.86 0.11 -15.58
N GLU A 126 0.72 1.39 -15.25
CA GLU A 126 0.98 2.53 -16.13
C GLU A 126 2.29 3.22 -15.76
N THR A 127 3.06 3.62 -16.78
CA THR A 127 4.25 4.46 -16.59
C THR A 127 3.87 5.93 -16.69
N LEU A 128 4.32 6.73 -15.72
CA LEU A 128 4.15 8.18 -15.68
C LEU A 128 5.38 8.87 -16.24
N ALA A 129 5.23 10.00 -16.94
CA ALA A 129 6.33 10.73 -17.57
C ALA A 129 7.22 11.52 -16.57
N VAL A 130 7.43 10.98 -15.37
CA VAL A 130 8.26 11.55 -14.30
C VAL A 130 9.32 10.53 -13.90
N LYS A 131 10.56 10.98 -13.72
CA LYS A 131 11.67 10.09 -13.36
C LYS A 131 11.47 9.47 -11.98
N ARG A 132 11.75 8.17 -11.86
CA ARG A 132 11.72 7.46 -10.59
C ARG A 132 12.91 7.87 -9.72
N ARG A 133 12.67 8.02 -8.42
CA ARG A 133 13.71 8.33 -7.43
C ARG A 133 14.10 7.07 -6.66
N TYR A 134 15.39 6.93 -6.38
CA TYR A 134 15.95 5.81 -5.64
C TYR A 134 16.75 6.32 -4.45
N ILE A 135 16.68 5.60 -3.34
CA ILE A 135 17.54 5.84 -2.18
C ILE A 135 18.82 5.03 -2.36
N ARG A 136 19.96 5.73 -2.44
CA ARG A 136 21.28 5.09 -2.47
C ARG A 136 21.89 5.12 -1.06
N VAL A 137 22.12 3.95 -0.49
CA VAL A 137 22.86 3.80 0.77
C VAL A 137 24.33 4.12 0.50
N VAL A 138 24.86 5.15 1.16
CA VAL A 138 26.25 5.63 0.95
C VAL A 138 27.21 5.16 2.03
N LYS A 139 26.70 4.73 3.19
CA LYS A 139 27.44 4.23 4.36
C LYS A 139 26.57 3.23 5.14
N PRO A 140 27.17 2.27 5.86
CA PRO A 140 26.47 1.42 6.83
C PRO A 140 25.86 2.21 7.98
#